data_AF-A0A7L0MB79-F1
#
_entry.id   AF-A0A7L0MB79-F1
#
_cell.length_a   1.000
_cell.length_b   1.000
_cell.length_c   1.000
_cell.angle_alpha   90.00
_cell.angle_beta   90.00
_cell.angle_gamma   90.00
#
_symmetry.space_group_name_H-M   'P 1'
#
loop_
_entity.id
_entity.type
_entity.pdbx_description
1 polymer ?
#
loop_
_entity_poly.entity_id
_entity_poly.type
_entity_poly.pdbx_seq_one_letter_code
_entity_poly.pdbx_strand_id
1 'polypeptide(L)'
;EGINPVSYSSQLEDSGCDVSNDYAFDSLGIASDFHQSEHNVDTSKCLLEGVPPLSLCSTSKKSLTAPVQFLQHLLEIRKLSEEGILQADFTELENDSVTVRNSVSQLLDGLTVFYNSPKFPVSNFLTEAVSVLISFITNNKLSNHVLKKCFKKLEEFKKNLIQIILRNSSVNRFQALHAVSHTLVLLGRNNILRNSLISLLLPEVRKFAEQLLQAQQIQAMYDITQYENIFPLCMILEQLLQNETEESNVSSADYDGEEKIRFLENLDQIILHLSDEFPLFSLFLWRVSVLLNSAQIQ
;
A
#
# COMPACT_ATOMS: atom_id res chain seq x y z
N GLU A 1 14.81 -45.71 -56.60
CA GLU A 1 13.83 -45.12 -57.54
C GLU A 1 12.62 -44.71 -56.70
N GLY A 2 12.38 -43.43 -56.42
CA GLY A 2 11.97 -42.39 -57.38
C GLY A 2 10.48 -42.64 -57.71
N ILE A 3 9.51 -41.81 -57.32
CA ILE A 3 9.26 -40.47 -57.86
C ILE A 3 8.04 -39.89 -57.08
N ASN A 4 8.17 -38.72 -56.46
CA ASN A 4 7.21 -37.62 -56.66
C ASN A 4 7.79 -36.81 -57.84
N PRO A 5 7.05 -36.05 -58.70
CA PRO A 5 6.00 -35.06 -58.33
C PRO A 5 4.89 -34.91 -59.42
N VAL A 6 3.90 -34.00 -59.32
CA VAL A 6 3.77 -32.69 -60.05
C VAL A 6 2.28 -32.28 -59.84
N SER A 7 1.86 -31.21 -59.15
CA SER A 7 2.01 -29.74 -59.35
C SER A 7 1.26 -29.16 -60.55
N TYR A 8 0.41 -28.14 -60.34
CA TYR A 8 0.20 -26.87 -61.08
C TYR A 8 -1.08 -26.22 -60.50
N SER A 9 -1.08 -25.11 -59.73
CA SER A 9 -0.52 -23.74 -59.85
C SER A 9 -1.48 -22.74 -60.51
N SER A 10 -1.87 -21.70 -59.77
CA SER A 10 -1.80 -20.25 -60.12
C SER A 10 -2.63 -19.45 -59.08
N GLN A 11 -2.01 -18.65 -58.19
CA GLN A 11 -1.62 -17.22 -58.35
C GLN A 11 -2.82 -16.27 -58.12
N LEU A 12 -2.84 -15.14 -57.38
CA LEU A 12 -1.92 -14.22 -56.64
C LEU A 12 -2.82 -13.49 -55.59
N GLU A 13 -2.37 -12.89 -54.48
CA GLU A 13 -1.60 -11.64 -54.27
C GLU A 13 -1.21 -11.65 -52.77
N ASP A 14 0.07 -11.61 -52.38
CA ASP A 14 1.02 -10.49 -52.32
C ASP A 14 0.63 -9.32 -51.39
N SER A 15 1.24 -9.32 -50.20
CA SER A 15 1.91 -8.11 -49.68
C SER A 15 2.98 -8.55 -48.68
N GLY A 16 4.23 -8.54 -49.13
CA GLY A 16 5.44 -8.57 -48.28
C GLY A 16 5.52 -7.37 -47.32
N CYS A 17 6.49 -7.25 -46.43
CA CYS A 17 7.78 -7.91 -46.30
C CYS A 17 8.29 -7.77 -44.85
N ASP A 18 9.26 -8.63 -44.54
CA ASP A 18 10.28 -8.62 -43.47
C ASP A 18 10.76 -7.21 -43.04
N VAL A 19 11.38 -6.96 -41.88
CA VAL A 19 12.66 -7.53 -41.41
C VAL A 19 12.86 -7.36 -39.90
N SER A 20 13.62 -8.30 -39.35
CA SER A 20 14.25 -8.37 -38.05
C SER A 20 15.27 -7.26 -37.72
N ASN A 21 15.43 -7.09 -36.39
CA ASN A 21 16.63 -6.78 -35.60
C ASN A 21 17.11 -5.33 -35.31
N ASP A 22 17.36 -5.18 -34.00
CA ASP A 22 18.49 -4.53 -33.31
C ASP A 22 18.51 -3.02 -32.98
N TYR A 23 18.62 -2.82 -31.66
CA TYR A 23 19.30 -1.78 -30.89
C TYR A 23 20.05 -0.68 -31.65
N ALA A 24 19.82 0.59 -31.27
CA ALA A 24 20.85 1.49 -30.74
C ALA A 24 20.31 2.90 -30.43
N PHE A 25 20.70 3.41 -29.26
CA PHE A 25 20.81 4.84 -28.95
C PHE A 25 21.83 5.49 -29.89
N ASP A 26 21.54 6.66 -30.49
CA ASP A 26 22.29 7.90 -30.23
C ASP A 26 21.88 9.12 -31.10
N SER A 27 21.72 10.25 -30.40
CA SER A 27 22.19 11.61 -30.70
C SER A 27 21.90 12.38 -32.01
N LEU A 28 21.19 13.50 -31.76
CA LEU A 28 21.44 14.91 -32.14
C LEU A 28 20.96 15.52 -33.48
N GLY A 29 20.09 16.54 -33.32
CA GLY A 29 20.12 17.83 -34.03
C GLY A 29 19.20 17.93 -35.26
N ILE A 30 18.40 18.97 -35.52
CA ILE A 30 18.42 20.38 -35.13
C ILE A 30 17.00 20.97 -35.32
N ALA A 31 16.63 21.86 -34.38
CA ALA A 31 15.74 23.04 -34.44
C ALA A 31 14.30 22.97 -35.00
N SER A 32 13.36 23.30 -34.12
CA SER A 32 12.41 24.41 -34.36
C SER A 32 11.94 24.97 -33.01
N ASP A 33 12.61 26.03 -32.59
CA ASP A 33 12.16 27.17 -31.79
C ASP A 33 10.83 27.06 -31.02
N PHE A 34 10.93 26.91 -29.71
CA PHE A 34 10.05 27.62 -28.77
C PHE A 34 10.91 28.21 -27.65
N HIS A 35 10.99 29.54 -27.64
CA HIS A 35 11.75 30.31 -26.69
C HIS A 35 11.27 30.09 -25.26
N GLN A 36 12.26 29.88 -24.39
CA GLN A 36 12.20 29.85 -22.94
C GLN A 36 11.63 31.17 -22.38
N SER A 37 10.82 31.03 -21.35
CA SER A 37 10.69 32.01 -20.27
C SER A 37 10.75 31.22 -18.97
N GLU A 38 11.95 31.08 -18.42
CA GLU A 38 12.16 30.70 -17.03
C GLU A 38 11.44 31.69 -16.13
N HIS A 39 10.46 31.22 -15.33
CA HIS A 39 10.23 31.78 -14.01
C HIS A 39 9.70 30.71 -13.07
N ASN A 40 10.63 30.32 -12.21
CA ASN A 40 10.52 29.53 -11.01
C ASN A 40 9.64 30.26 -9.98
N VAL A 41 8.38 29.84 -9.76
CA VAL A 41 7.57 30.22 -8.58
C VAL A 41 6.51 29.15 -8.26
N ASP A 42 6.66 28.51 -7.10
CA ASP A 42 5.63 27.95 -6.21
C ASP A 42 4.27 27.54 -6.82
N THR A 43 4.16 26.33 -7.37
CA THR A 43 2.84 25.72 -7.69
C THR A 43 2.11 25.17 -6.45
N SER A 44 2.68 25.31 -5.25
CA SER A 44 2.07 24.87 -3.98
C SER A 44 1.18 25.92 -3.31
N LYS A 45 1.14 27.17 -3.81
CA LYS A 45 0.41 28.29 -3.17
C LYS A 45 -1.02 28.52 -3.69
N CYS A 46 -1.43 27.90 -4.79
CA CYS A 46 -2.69 28.27 -5.46
C CYS A 46 -3.97 27.69 -4.82
N LEU A 47 -3.86 26.87 -3.76
CA LEU A 47 -5.02 26.32 -3.04
C LEU A 47 -5.47 27.18 -1.83
N LEU A 48 -4.77 28.28 -1.53
CA LEU A 48 -4.89 28.96 -0.23
C LEU A 48 -5.66 30.29 -0.21
N GLU A 49 -6.11 30.84 -1.34
CA GLU A 49 -6.71 32.20 -1.34
C GLU A 49 -8.25 32.27 -1.34
N GLY A 50 -8.95 31.14 -1.21
CA GLY A 50 -10.42 31.12 -1.36
C GLY A 50 -11.24 30.42 -0.27
N VAL A 51 -10.64 29.98 0.84
CA VAL A 51 -11.40 29.27 1.89
C VAL A 51 -11.63 30.21 3.06
N PRO A 52 -12.89 30.51 3.44
CA PRO A 52 -13.15 31.35 4.61
C PRO A 52 -12.60 30.65 5.86
N PRO A 53 -12.15 31.40 6.87
CA PRO A 53 -11.66 30.81 8.11
C PRO A 53 -12.83 30.10 8.78
N LEU A 54 -12.86 28.78 8.68
CA LEU A 54 -13.78 27.96 9.47
C LEU A 54 -13.32 28.07 10.92
N SER A 55 -13.90 29.05 11.62
CA SER A 55 -13.80 29.22 13.06
C SER A 55 -14.06 27.89 13.74
N LEU A 56 -13.21 27.52 14.70
CA LEU A 56 -13.50 26.50 15.70
C LEU A 56 -14.88 26.80 16.28
N CYS A 57 -15.91 26.14 15.78
CA CYS A 57 -17.26 26.30 16.26
C CYS A 57 -17.87 24.92 16.39
N SER A 58 -17.62 24.36 17.57
CA SER A 58 -18.51 23.44 18.26
C SER A 58 -19.90 24.06 18.46
N THR A 59 -20.71 24.22 17.40
CA THR A 59 -22.14 24.50 17.55
C THR A 59 -22.98 23.98 16.38
N SER A 60 -24.00 23.22 16.76
CA SER A 60 -25.10 22.64 15.97
C SER A 60 -24.80 21.35 15.18
N LYS A 61 -25.20 20.23 15.79
CA LYS A 61 -25.45 18.94 15.16
C LYS A 61 -26.55 19.09 14.09
N LYS A 62 -26.22 19.57 12.90
CA LYS A 62 -26.91 19.14 11.67
C LYS A 62 -26.20 17.87 11.21
N SER A 63 -26.95 16.83 10.87
CA SER A 63 -26.39 15.55 10.39
C SER A 63 -25.68 15.77 9.05
N LEU A 64 -24.42 16.19 9.12
CA LEU A 64 -23.52 16.29 7.98
C LEU A 64 -23.45 14.92 7.32
N THR A 65 -23.45 14.89 5.99
CA THR A 65 -23.27 13.64 5.24
C THR A 65 -21.87 13.09 5.50
N ALA A 66 -21.70 11.77 5.50
CA ALA A 66 -20.42 11.12 5.80
C ALA A 66 -19.21 11.68 5.01
N PRO A 67 -19.33 12.06 3.72
CA PRO A 67 -18.23 12.69 2.98
C PRO A 67 -17.82 14.08 3.52
N VAL A 68 -18.78 14.88 4.00
CA VAL A 68 -18.48 16.22 4.54
C VAL A 68 -17.80 16.11 5.89
N GLN A 69 -18.21 15.15 6.73
CA GLN A 69 -17.53 14.84 8.00
C GLN A 69 -16.09 14.37 7.75
N PHE A 70 -15.89 13.47 6.79
CA PHE A 70 -14.56 13.01 6.39
C PHE A 70 -13.63 14.18 5.99
N LEU A 71 -14.12 15.05 5.10
CA LEU A 71 -13.38 16.22 4.63
C LEU A 71 -13.03 17.17 5.77
N GLN A 72 -13.98 17.40 6.67
CA GLN A 72 -13.76 18.24 7.85
C GLN A 72 -12.62 17.69 8.72
N HIS A 73 -12.65 16.40 9.06
CA HIS A 73 -11.61 15.79 9.89
C HIS A 73 -10.24 15.74 9.21
N LEU A 74 -10.21 15.56 7.89
CA LEU A 74 -8.97 15.66 7.13
C LEU A 74 -8.36 17.06 7.23
N LEU A 75 -9.17 18.11 7.04
CA LEU A 75 -8.71 19.49 7.14
C LEU A 75 -8.25 19.84 8.57
N GLU A 76 -8.95 19.34 9.59
CA GLU A 76 -8.54 19.48 11.00
C GLU A 76 -7.16 18.86 11.24
N ILE A 77 -6.93 17.61 10.81
CA ILE A 77 -5.64 16.94 10.99
C ILE A 77 -4.54 17.62 10.18
N ARG A 78 -4.85 18.10 8.97
CA ARG A 78 -3.89 18.83 8.13
C ARG A 78 -3.44 20.12 8.82
N LYS A 79 -4.37 20.92 9.33
CA LYS A 79 -4.05 22.12 10.12
C LYS A 79 -3.15 21.76 11.29
N LEU A 80 -3.49 20.73 12.06
CA LEU A 80 -2.67 20.29 13.19
C LEU A 80 -1.27 19.81 12.78
N SER A 81 -1.15 19.17 11.61
CA SER A 81 0.14 18.76 11.06
C SER A 81 0.98 19.94 10.59
N GLU A 82 0.36 20.97 9.99
CA GLU A 82 1.02 22.17 9.45
C GLU A 82 1.30 23.24 10.53
N GLU A 83 0.36 23.47 11.46
CA GLU A 83 0.47 24.35 12.64
C GLU A 83 1.49 23.82 13.66
N GLY A 84 1.98 22.60 13.51
CA GLY A 84 3.22 22.14 14.15
C GLY A 84 4.44 23.01 13.84
N ILE A 85 4.36 23.93 12.86
CA ILE A 85 5.37 24.95 12.57
C ILE A 85 5.16 26.24 13.40
N LEU A 86 3.95 26.51 13.90
CA LEU A 86 3.61 27.71 14.67
C LEU A 86 3.18 27.34 16.09
N GLN A 87 4.18 27.33 16.97
CA GLN A 87 4.13 27.40 18.43
C GLN A 87 2.78 27.88 19.01
N ALA A 88 1.95 26.95 19.49
CA ALA A 88 0.82 27.24 20.37
C ALA A 88 1.05 26.52 21.72
N ASP A 89 0.78 27.24 22.81
CA ASP A 89 1.10 26.84 24.17
C ASP A 89 0.42 25.52 24.58
N PHE A 90 1.24 24.59 25.09
CA PHE A 90 0.88 23.21 25.44
C PHE A 90 -0.10 23.06 26.64
N THR A 91 -0.76 24.13 27.08
CA THR A 91 -1.64 24.15 28.26
C THR A 91 -3.13 23.97 27.94
N GLU A 92 -3.58 24.15 26.69
CA GLU A 92 -4.97 23.84 26.25
C GLU A 92 -5.15 22.37 25.76
N LEU A 93 -4.06 21.60 25.82
CA LEU A 93 -3.85 20.33 25.12
C LEU A 93 -4.81 19.18 25.48
N GLU A 94 -5.49 19.18 26.63
CA GLU A 94 -6.31 18.01 27.04
C GLU A 94 -7.63 17.92 26.27
N ASN A 95 -8.30 19.06 26.03
CA ASN A 95 -9.51 19.13 25.21
C ASN A 95 -9.19 18.97 23.71
N ASP A 96 -8.06 19.52 23.28
CA ASP A 96 -7.58 19.36 21.91
C ASP A 96 -7.14 17.92 21.65
N SER A 97 -6.52 17.24 22.62
CA SER A 97 -6.15 15.82 22.58
C SER A 97 -7.33 14.89 22.28
N VAL A 98 -8.47 15.12 22.94
CA VAL A 98 -9.68 14.33 22.70
C VAL A 98 -10.24 14.59 21.30
N THR A 99 -10.25 15.86 20.88
CA THR A 99 -10.73 16.29 19.55
C THR A 99 -9.86 15.70 18.45
N VAL A 100 -8.54 15.88 18.52
CA VAL A 100 -7.53 15.32 17.62
C VAL A 100 -7.72 13.80 17.47
N ARG A 101 -7.83 13.08 18.59
CA ARG A 101 -8.06 11.63 18.58
C ARG A 101 -9.37 11.25 17.88
N ASN A 102 -10.45 11.99 18.14
CA ASN A 102 -11.74 11.71 17.54
C ASN A 102 -11.70 11.97 16.02
N SER A 103 -11.07 13.06 15.58
CA SER A 103 -10.89 13.38 14.16
C SER A 103 -10.06 12.31 13.45
N VAL A 104 -8.97 11.83 14.05
CA VAL A 104 -8.17 10.72 13.51
C VAL A 104 -9.00 9.43 13.42
N SER A 105 -9.76 9.10 14.47
CA SER A 105 -10.62 7.91 14.45
C SER A 105 -11.68 8.00 13.36
N GLN A 106 -12.36 9.13 13.24
CA GLN A 106 -13.41 9.35 12.25
C GLN A 106 -12.85 9.37 10.82
N LEU A 107 -11.62 9.88 10.62
CA LEU A 107 -10.94 9.81 9.33
C LEU A 107 -10.64 8.35 8.95
N LEU A 108 -10.09 7.55 9.87
CA LEU A 108 -9.80 6.13 9.66
C LEU A 108 -11.07 5.30 9.43
N ASP A 109 -12.14 5.58 10.18
CA ASP A 109 -13.44 4.94 9.99
C ASP A 109 -14.04 5.30 8.62
N GLY A 110 -13.94 6.56 8.20
CA GLY A 110 -14.37 7.00 6.87
C GLY A 110 -13.56 6.34 5.75
N LEU A 111 -12.23 6.27 5.86
CA LEU A 111 -11.38 5.52 4.92
C LEU A 111 -11.80 4.05 4.84
N THR A 112 -12.10 3.42 5.97
CA THR A 112 -12.57 2.04 6.03
C THR A 112 -13.88 1.86 5.27
N VAL A 113 -14.84 2.78 5.43
CA VAL A 113 -16.11 2.75 4.69
C VAL A 113 -15.86 2.91 3.18
N PHE A 114 -14.96 3.80 2.75
CA PHE A 114 -14.60 3.97 1.34
C PHE A 114 -13.99 2.70 0.74
N TYR A 115 -13.06 2.05 1.44
CA TYR A 115 -12.42 0.82 0.95
C TYR A 115 -13.37 -0.40 0.92
N ASN A 116 -14.38 -0.43 1.80
CA ASN A 116 -15.40 -1.48 1.78
C ASN A 116 -16.44 -1.32 0.65
N SER A 117 -16.58 -0.12 0.07
CA SER A 117 -17.49 0.13 -1.05
C SER A 117 -16.76 0.88 -2.17
N PRO A 118 -15.85 0.21 -2.90
CA PRO A 118 -15.07 0.81 -3.97
C PRO A 118 -15.94 1.04 -5.20
N LYS A 119 -16.86 2.01 -5.13
CA LYS A 119 -17.65 2.48 -6.26
C LYS A 119 -16.92 3.51 -7.10
N PHE A 120 -15.79 4.03 -6.59
CA PHE A 120 -15.01 5.08 -7.24
C PHE A 120 -13.57 4.60 -7.45
N PRO A 121 -12.97 4.89 -8.61
CA PRO A 121 -11.54 4.73 -8.79
C PRO A 121 -10.82 5.58 -7.76
N VAL A 122 -9.76 5.01 -7.17
CA VAL A 122 -8.94 5.62 -6.12
C VAL A 122 -8.66 7.07 -6.46
N SER A 123 -9.27 7.99 -5.71
CA SER A 123 -9.05 9.41 -5.93
C SER A 123 -7.73 9.80 -5.27
N ASN A 124 -7.00 10.74 -5.90
CA ASN A 124 -5.82 11.39 -5.30
C ASN A 124 -6.09 11.86 -3.86
N PHE A 125 -7.35 12.14 -3.56
CA PHE A 125 -7.85 12.51 -2.25
C PHE A 125 -7.68 11.44 -1.15
N LEU A 126 -7.85 10.15 -1.44
CA LEU A 126 -7.61 9.09 -0.44
C LEU A 126 -6.13 8.97 -0.11
N THR A 127 -5.27 9.05 -1.13
CA THR A 127 -3.81 9.08 -0.98
C THR A 127 -3.35 10.29 -0.17
N GLU A 128 -3.92 11.46 -0.44
CA GLU A 128 -3.66 12.68 0.33
C GLU A 128 -4.10 12.50 1.80
N ALA A 129 -5.27 11.92 2.05
CA ALA A 129 -5.74 11.69 3.41
C ALA A 129 -4.81 10.78 4.22
N VAL A 130 -4.30 9.72 3.59
CA VAL A 130 -3.30 8.82 4.20
C VAL A 130 -1.96 9.56 4.41
N SER A 131 -1.55 10.40 3.47
CA SER A 131 -0.31 11.18 3.58
C SER A 131 -0.36 12.19 4.73
N VAL A 132 -1.50 12.89 4.89
CA VAL A 132 -1.76 13.79 6.03
C VAL A 132 -1.72 13.02 7.35
N LEU A 133 -2.30 11.82 7.41
CA LEU A 133 -2.22 10.95 8.59
C LEU A 133 -0.78 10.55 8.94
N ILE A 134 0.01 10.15 7.94
CA ILE A 134 1.42 9.78 8.14
C ILE A 134 2.23 10.97 8.64
N SER A 135 2.05 12.14 8.01
CA SER A 135 2.69 13.40 8.44
C SER A 135 2.34 13.74 9.88
N PHE A 136 1.05 13.63 10.23
CA PHE A 136 0.56 13.87 11.58
C PHE A 136 1.21 12.92 12.62
N ILE A 137 1.31 11.62 12.33
CA ILE A 137 1.90 10.63 13.25
C ILE A 137 3.42 10.80 13.40
N THR A 138 4.09 11.26 12.34
CA THR A 138 5.55 11.47 12.34
C THR A 138 5.93 12.74 13.11
N ASN A 139 4.96 13.63 13.37
CA ASN A 139 5.20 14.87 14.08
C ASN A 139 5.49 14.61 15.57
N ASN A 140 6.74 14.82 15.97
CA ASN A 140 7.28 14.51 17.29
C ASN A 140 6.75 15.35 18.46
N LYS A 141 5.85 16.32 18.19
CA LYS A 141 5.34 17.26 19.19
C LYS A 141 4.06 16.80 19.91
N LEU A 142 3.45 15.69 19.48
CA LEU A 142 2.23 15.17 20.09
C LEU A 142 2.52 14.40 21.40
N SER A 143 1.60 14.50 22.37
CA SER A 143 1.76 13.75 23.62
C SER A 143 1.68 12.24 23.38
N ASN A 144 2.58 11.48 24.03
CA ASN A 144 2.67 10.02 23.92
C ASN A 144 1.33 9.31 24.20
N HIS A 145 0.49 9.86 25.09
CA HIS A 145 -0.81 9.28 25.42
C HIS A 145 -1.84 9.40 24.27
N VAL A 146 -1.85 10.53 23.55
CA VAL A 146 -2.72 10.73 22.36
C VAL A 146 -2.27 9.82 21.23
N LEU A 147 -0.96 9.80 20.97
CA LEU A 147 -0.36 8.95 19.94
C LEU A 147 -0.67 7.48 20.21
N LYS A 148 -0.53 6.98 21.44
CA LYS A 148 -0.83 5.58 21.78
C LYS A 148 -2.26 5.17 21.42
N LYS A 149 -3.26 6.03 21.66
CA LYS A 149 -4.66 5.74 21.29
C LYS A 149 -4.86 5.80 19.77
N CYS A 150 -4.22 6.75 19.09
CA CYS A 150 -4.27 6.86 17.63
C CYS A 150 -3.62 5.64 16.97
N PHE A 151 -2.45 5.19 17.45
CA PHE A 151 -1.80 3.96 16.99
C PHE A 151 -2.70 2.75 17.16
N LYS A 152 -3.40 2.60 18.29
CA LYS A 152 -4.36 1.48 18.47
C LYS A 152 -5.44 1.47 17.38
N LYS A 153 -5.98 2.65 17.04
CA LYS A 153 -7.00 2.76 15.98
C LYS A 153 -6.41 2.52 14.60
N LEU A 154 -5.17 2.93 14.38
CA LEU A 154 -4.44 2.69 13.14
C LEU A 154 -4.08 1.22 12.95
N GLU A 155 -3.75 0.49 14.03
CA GLU A 155 -3.58 -0.96 14.01
C GLU A 155 -4.87 -1.65 13.56
N GLU A 156 -6.02 -1.25 14.12
CA GLU A 156 -7.33 -1.76 13.69
C GLU A 156 -7.60 -1.44 12.22
N PHE A 157 -7.26 -0.24 11.77
CA PHE A 157 -7.39 0.15 10.37
C PHE A 157 -6.55 -0.75 9.45
N LYS A 158 -5.26 -0.97 9.74
CA LYS A 158 -4.39 -1.87 8.97
C LYS A 158 -4.96 -3.28 8.90
N LYS A 159 -5.40 -3.83 10.03
CA LYS A 159 -6.06 -5.16 10.09
C LYS A 159 -7.30 -5.20 9.19
N ASN A 160 -8.14 -4.17 9.23
CA ASN A 160 -9.32 -4.10 8.39
C ASN A 160 -8.95 -4.07 6.90
N LEU A 161 -7.93 -3.29 6.50
CA LEU A 161 -7.44 -3.27 5.12
C LEU A 161 -6.92 -4.65 4.67
N ILE A 162 -6.15 -5.34 5.51
CA ILE A 162 -5.69 -6.71 5.25
C ILE A 162 -6.88 -7.66 5.06
N GLN A 163 -7.90 -7.57 5.91
CA GLN A 163 -9.10 -8.41 5.80
C GLN A 163 -9.93 -8.06 4.56
N ILE A 164 -9.97 -6.80 4.13
CA ILE A 164 -10.60 -6.40 2.86
C ILE A 164 -9.90 -7.08 1.69
N ILE A 165 -8.57 -7.16 1.70
CA ILE A 165 -7.82 -7.87 0.65
C ILE A 165 -8.17 -9.36 0.65
N LEU A 166 -8.03 -10.03 1.80
CA LEU A 166 -8.23 -11.48 1.90
C LEU A 166 -9.64 -11.92 1.51
N ARG A 167 -10.67 -11.13 1.86
CA ARG A 167 -12.09 -11.50 1.66
C ARG A 167 -12.71 -10.92 0.38
N ASN A 168 -11.96 -10.19 -0.44
CA ASN A 168 -12.55 -9.53 -1.60
C ASN A 168 -12.98 -10.58 -2.64
N SER A 169 -14.28 -10.61 -2.95
CA SER A 169 -14.89 -11.43 -3.99
C SER A 169 -15.70 -10.61 -5.00
N SER A 170 -15.45 -9.30 -5.06
CA SER A 170 -16.22 -8.37 -5.90
C SER A 170 -15.86 -8.46 -7.38
N VAL A 171 -16.75 -8.00 -8.27
CA VAL A 171 -16.51 -7.98 -9.72
C VAL A 171 -15.30 -7.10 -10.09
N ASN A 172 -15.11 -5.98 -9.38
CA ASN A 172 -13.99 -5.05 -9.58
C ASN A 172 -12.82 -5.33 -8.62
N ARG A 173 -12.67 -6.58 -8.17
CA ARG A 173 -11.71 -6.99 -7.15
C ARG A 173 -10.31 -6.45 -7.40
N PHE A 174 -9.74 -6.61 -8.59
CA PHE A 174 -8.36 -6.17 -8.86
C PHE A 174 -8.13 -4.66 -8.63
N GLN A 175 -9.09 -3.81 -9.02
CA GLN A 175 -8.99 -2.36 -8.79
C GLN A 175 -9.12 -2.03 -7.30
N ALA A 176 -10.04 -2.70 -6.60
CA ALA A 176 -10.22 -2.53 -5.16
C ALA A 176 -8.98 -3.00 -4.38
N LEU A 177 -8.42 -4.15 -4.74
CA LEU A 177 -7.20 -4.69 -4.15
C LEU A 177 -6.02 -3.74 -4.39
N HIS A 178 -5.84 -3.24 -5.61
CA HIS A 178 -4.78 -2.28 -5.91
C HIS A 178 -4.88 -1.02 -5.01
N ALA A 179 -6.08 -0.49 -4.80
CA ALA A 179 -6.32 0.66 -3.94
C ALA A 179 -5.88 0.43 -2.49
N VAL A 180 -6.31 -0.70 -1.94
CA VAL A 180 -6.03 -1.07 -0.55
C VAL A 180 -4.55 -1.42 -0.38
N SER A 181 -3.97 -2.16 -1.33
CA SER A 181 -2.54 -2.48 -1.36
C SER A 181 -1.68 -1.21 -1.41
N HIS A 182 -2.01 -0.27 -2.30
CA HIS A 182 -1.29 1.01 -2.38
C HIS A 182 -1.32 1.77 -1.05
N THR A 183 -2.46 1.75 -0.35
CA THR A 183 -2.60 2.38 0.96
C THR A 183 -1.76 1.71 2.03
N LEU A 184 -1.73 0.37 2.07
CA LEU A 184 -0.89 -0.37 3.00
C LEU A 184 0.60 -0.12 2.74
N VAL A 185 1.03 -0.06 1.47
CA VAL A 185 2.40 0.31 1.11
C VAL A 185 2.72 1.73 1.56
N LEU A 186 1.82 2.69 1.32
CA LEU A 186 2.01 4.08 1.74
C LEU A 186 2.16 4.21 3.26
N LEU A 187 1.33 3.50 4.04
CA LEU A 187 1.48 3.42 5.49
C LEU A 187 2.83 2.82 5.89
N GLY A 188 3.23 1.72 5.25
CA GLY A 188 4.47 1.01 5.55
C GLY A 188 5.76 1.70 5.07
N ARG A 189 5.68 2.77 4.26
CA ARG A 189 6.83 3.65 4.00
C ARG A 189 7.26 4.42 5.25
N ASN A 190 6.37 4.61 6.22
CA ASN A 190 6.72 5.21 7.48
C ASN A 190 7.36 4.17 8.41
N ASN A 191 8.59 4.43 8.88
CA ASN A 191 9.34 3.49 9.72
C ASN A 191 8.61 3.07 11.01
N ILE A 192 7.80 3.95 11.61
CA ILE A 192 7.03 3.63 12.83
C ILE A 192 5.91 2.63 12.51
N LEU A 193 5.25 2.80 11.37
CA LEU A 193 4.12 1.97 10.95
C LEU A 193 4.55 0.69 10.21
N ARG A 194 5.75 0.70 9.64
CA ARG A 194 6.32 -0.41 8.86
C ARG A 194 6.41 -1.69 9.68
N ASN A 195 7.09 -1.64 10.82
CA ASN A 195 7.34 -2.84 11.65
C ASN A 195 6.02 -3.45 12.12
N SER A 196 5.12 -2.61 12.62
CA SER A 196 3.79 -3.04 13.04
C SER A 196 2.94 -3.57 11.87
N LEU A 197 3.17 -3.12 10.63
CA LEU A 197 2.50 -3.69 9.46
C LEU A 197 3.12 -5.04 9.06
N ILE A 198 4.44 -5.20 9.10
CA ILE A 198 5.12 -6.47 8.86
C ILE A 198 4.65 -7.54 9.86
N SER A 199 4.58 -7.20 11.15
CA SER A 199 4.06 -8.09 12.21
C SER A 199 2.59 -8.49 12.00
N LEU A 200 1.80 -7.72 11.24
CA LEU A 200 0.43 -8.10 10.86
C LEU A 200 0.38 -8.98 9.60
N LEU A 201 1.31 -8.80 8.67
CA LEU A 201 1.32 -9.50 7.39
C LEU A 201 1.92 -10.91 7.51
N LEU A 202 2.99 -11.08 8.29
CA LEU A 202 3.66 -12.38 8.45
C LEU A 202 2.70 -13.50 8.91
N PRO A 203 1.86 -13.31 9.96
CA PRO A 203 0.97 -14.37 10.41
C PRO A 203 -0.10 -14.75 9.38
N GLU A 204 -0.59 -13.79 8.59
CA GLU A 204 -1.62 -14.04 7.58
C GLU A 204 -1.04 -14.87 6.41
N VAL A 205 0.17 -14.54 5.95
CA VAL A 205 0.86 -15.33 4.92
C VAL A 205 1.21 -16.73 5.43
N ARG A 206 1.71 -16.85 6.66
CA ARG A 206 2.03 -18.16 7.25
C ARG A 206 0.79 -19.03 7.39
N LYS A 207 -0.29 -18.48 7.96
CA LYS A 207 -1.56 -19.18 8.13
C LYS A 207 -2.09 -19.67 6.78
N PHE A 208 -1.99 -18.86 5.74
CA PHE A 208 -2.40 -19.28 4.40
C PHE A 208 -1.55 -20.45 3.88
N ALA A 209 -0.23 -20.44 4.11
CA ALA A 209 0.65 -21.54 3.75
C ALA A 209 0.29 -22.85 4.47
N GLU A 210 -0.01 -22.77 5.77
CA GLU A 210 -0.47 -23.91 6.57
C GLU A 210 -1.82 -24.45 6.07
N GLN A 211 -2.76 -23.57 5.72
CA GLN A 211 -4.05 -23.95 5.15
C GLN A 211 -3.90 -24.66 3.80
N LEU A 212 -3.01 -24.15 2.94
CA LEU A 212 -2.75 -24.73 1.63
C LEU A 212 -2.10 -26.11 1.76
N LEU A 213 -1.14 -26.25 2.67
CA LEU A 213 -0.49 -27.52 2.97
C LEU A 213 -1.49 -28.55 3.51
N GLN A 214 -2.37 -28.12 4.42
CA GLN A 214 -3.43 -28.97 4.96
C GLN A 214 -4.39 -29.43 3.85
N ALA A 215 -4.80 -28.53 2.95
CA ALA A 215 -5.69 -28.85 1.84
C ALA A 215 -5.07 -29.88 0.90
N GLN A 216 -3.78 -29.73 0.58
CA GLN A 216 -3.01 -30.70 -0.23
C GLN A 216 -2.94 -32.07 0.45
N GLN A 217 -2.62 -32.13 1.75
CA GLN A 217 -2.50 -33.39 2.49
C GLN A 217 -3.79 -34.21 2.54
N ILE A 218 -4.94 -33.54 2.61
CA ILE A 218 -6.25 -34.21 2.64
C ILE A 218 -6.92 -34.29 1.26
N GLN A 219 -6.22 -33.87 0.19
CA GLN A 219 -6.75 -33.77 -1.17
C GLN A 219 -8.07 -32.97 -1.25
N ALA A 220 -8.19 -31.92 -0.44
CA ALA A 220 -9.35 -31.03 -0.45
C ALA A 220 -9.23 -29.96 -1.55
N MET A 221 -10.38 -29.47 -2.01
CA MET A 221 -10.40 -28.25 -2.84
C MET A 221 -10.02 -27.03 -2.00
N TYR A 222 -9.24 -26.14 -2.59
CA TYR A 222 -8.90 -24.84 -2.04
C TYR A 222 -9.72 -23.73 -2.71
N ASP A 223 -9.90 -22.62 -2.00
CA ASP A 223 -10.59 -21.44 -2.54
C ASP A 223 -9.63 -20.66 -3.45
N ILE A 224 -9.87 -20.74 -4.77
CA ILE A 224 -9.11 -20.03 -5.79
C ILE A 224 -9.09 -18.52 -5.53
N THR A 225 -10.19 -17.96 -5.02
CA THR A 225 -10.28 -16.52 -4.73
C THR A 225 -9.31 -16.15 -3.61
N GLN A 226 -9.23 -16.97 -2.56
CA GLN A 226 -8.27 -16.75 -1.46
C GLN A 226 -6.83 -16.93 -1.93
N TYR A 227 -6.57 -17.93 -2.78
CA TYR A 227 -5.26 -18.13 -3.39
C TYR A 227 -4.83 -16.93 -4.24
N GLU A 228 -5.71 -16.33 -5.02
CA GLU A 228 -5.38 -15.13 -5.77
C GLU A 228 -5.22 -13.89 -4.86
N ASN A 229 -6.03 -13.79 -3.79
CA ASN A 229 -6.00 -12.67 -2.86
C ASN A 229 -4.78 -12.63 -1.95
N ILE A 230 -4.05 -13.74 -1.79
CA ILE A 230 -2.83 -13.74 -0.98
C ILE A 230 -1.70 -12.94 -1.64
N PHE A 231 -1.62 -12.97 -2.98
CA PHE A 231 -0.50 -12.36 -3.71
C PHE A 231 -0.35 -10.85 -3.48
N PRO A 232 -1.43 -10.05 -3.40
CA PRO A 232 -1.30 -8.66 -2.97
C PRO A 232 -0.66 -8.50 -1.58
N LEU A 233 -1.00 -9.34 -0.58
CA LEU A 233 -0.33 -9.28 0.74
C LEU A 233 1.15 -9.64 0.61
N CYS A 234 1.43 -10.68 -0.16
CA CYS A 234 2.78 -11.12 -0.48
C CYS A 234 3.61 -9.96 -1.05
N MET A 235 3.11 -9.31 -2.11
CA MET A 235 3.80 -8.18 -2.74
C MET A 235 4.02 -7.00 -1.79
N ILE A 236 3.04 -6.68 -0.94
CA ILE A 236 3.19 -5.62 0.07
C ILE A 236 4.31 -6.01 1.04
N LEU A 237 4.25 -7.22 1.62
CA LEU A 237 5.24 -7.69 2.59
C LEU A 237 6.66 -7.64 2.01
N GLU A 238 6.83 -8.12 0.78
CA GLU A 238 8.12 -8.08 0.11
C GLU A 238 8.64 -6.66 -0.10
N GLN A 239 7.80 -5.73 -0.58
CA GLN A 239 8.19 -4.32 -0.74
C GLN A 239 8.62 -3.70 0.60
N LEU A 240 7.90 -3.99 1.68
CA LEU A 240 8.23 -3.45 3.00
C LEU A 240 9.58 -3.98 3.54
N LEU A 241 9.89 -5.24 3.28
CA LEU A 241 11.16 -5.86 3.67
C LEU A 241 12.33 -5.37 2.80
N GLN A 242 12.12 -5.14 1.50
CA GLN A 242 13.15 -4.59 0.61
C GLN A 242 13.55 -3.16 1.00
N ASN A 243 12.59 -2.31 1.36
CA ASN A 243 12.85 -0.92 1.76
C ASN A 243 13.74 -0.80 3.01
N GLU A 244 13.88 -1.85 3.82
CA GLU A 244 14.81 -1.87 4.96
C GLU A 244 16.28 -1.86 4.51
N THR A 245 16.58 -2.42 3.33
CA THR A 245 17.95 -2.52 2.80
C THR A 245 18.48 -1.23 2.17
N GLU A 246 17.62 -0.27 1.82
CA GLU A 246 18.01 0.97 1.15
C GLU A 246 18.25 2.16 2.11
N GLU A 247 17.61 2.18 3.30
CA GLU A 247 17.60 3.37 4.19
C GLU A 247 18.17 3.16 5.61
N SER A 248 18.69 1.98 5.97
CA SER A 248 18.99 1.66 7.38
C SER A 248 20.37 2.12 7.89
N ASN A 249 20.38 3.29 8.54
CA ASN A 249 21.28 3.64 9.65
C ASN A 249 20.53 3.72 11.00
N VAL A 250 19.33 3.14 11.10
CA VAL A 250 18.52 3.13 12.33
C VAL A 250 18.25 1.68 12.73
N SER A 251 18.82 1.31 13.87
CA SER A 251 18.68 0.05 14.62
C SER A 251 17.43 -0.77 14.26
N SER A 252 17.65 -1.89 13.57
CA SER A 252 16.71 -2.93 13.11
C SER A 252 16.01 -3.73 14.23
N ALA A 253 15.86 -3.15 15.42
CA ALA A 253 15.60 -3.91 16.65
C ALA A 253 14.11 -4.00 17.06
N ASP A 254 13.18 -3.47 16.28
CA ASP A 254 11.80 -3.25 16.77
C ASP A 254 10.70 -3.88 15.89
N TYR A 255 11.04 -4.88 15.08
CA TYR A 255 10.03 -5.87 14.69
C TYR A 255 9.97 -6.92 15.80
N ASP A 256 8.76 -7.32 16.18
CA ASP A 256 8.54 -8.39 17.16
C ASP A 256 9.20 -9.68 16.65
N GLY A 257 10.41 -9.96 17.14
CA GLY A 257 11.23 -11.08 16.70
C GLY A 257 10.50 -12.41 16.83
N GLU A 258 9.48 -12.48 17.69
CA GLU A 258 8.59 -13.63 17.82
C GLU A 258 7.86 -13.95 16.52
N GLU A 259 7.27 -12.96 15.84
CA GLU A 259 6.52 -13.22 14.60
C GLU A 259 7.44 -13.61 13.44
N LYS A 260 8.67 -13.10 13.41
CA LYS A 260 9.69 -13.56 12.45
C LYS A 260 10.09 -15.01 12.72
N ILE A 261 10.43 -15.35 13.97
CA ILE A 261 10.82 -16.72 14.36
C ILE A 261 9.68 -17.68 14.01
N ARG A 262 8.45 -17.29 14.37
CA ARG A 262 7.24 -18.05 14.04
C ARG A 262 7.10 -18.22 12.54
N PHE A 263 7.21 -17.17 11.74
CA PHE A 263 7.11 -17.28 10.27
C PHE A 263 8.12 -18.28 9.68
N LEU A 264 9.36 -18.26 10.14
CA LEU A 264 10.44 -19.09 9.62
C LEU A 264 10.40 -20.54 10.11
N GLU A 265 9.71 -20.82 11.22
CA GLU A 265 9.64 -22.16 11.79
C GLU A 265 8.97 -23.14 10.81
N ASN A 266 9.72 -24.21 10.48
CA ASN A 266 9.36 -25.27 9.53
C ASN A 266 9.06 -24.79 8.10
N LEU A 267 9.43 -23.55 7.75
CA LEU A 267 9.08 -22.94 6.47
C LEU A 267 9.67 -23.71 5.28
N ASP A 268 10.90 -24.22 5.39
CA ASP A 268 11.56 -24.99 4.32
C ASP A 268 10.78 -26.28 3.98
N GLN A 269 10.21 -26.95 4.98
CA GLN A 269 9.38 -28.13 4.78
C GLN A 269 8.06 -27.78 4.09
N ILE A 270 7.43 -26.67 4.52
CA ILE A 270 6.20 -26.17 3.88
C ILE A 270 6.47 -25.83 2.41
N ILE A 271 7.55 -25.11 2.12
CA ILE A 271 7.96 -24.75 0.76
C ILE A 271 8.16 -26.01 -0.09
N LEU A 272 8.89 -27.00 0.43
CA LEU A 272 9.15 -28.25 -0.28
C LEU A 272 7.85 -28.96 -0.67
N HIS A 273 6.91 -29.10 0.27
CA HIS A 273 5.63 -29.78 0.02
C HIS A 273 4.72 -29.02 -0.94
N LEU A 274 4.67 -27.69 -0.83
CA LEU A 274 3.84 -26.85 -1.69
C LEU A 274 4.44 -26.63 -3.09
N SER A 275 5.74 -26.84 -3.28
CA SER A 275 6.45 -26.42 -4.51
C SER A 275 5.94 -27.05 -5.80
N ASP A 276 5.50 -28.31 -5.75
CA ASP A 276 5.02 -29.03 -6.94
C ASP A 276 3.67 -28.50 -7.44
N GLU A 277 2.75 -28.20 -6.51
CA GLU A 277 1.37 -27.78 -6.84
C GLU A 277 1.21 -26.25 -6.88
N PHE A 278 1.96 -25.54 -6.03
CA PHE A 278 1.88 -24.09 -5.84
C PHE A 278 3.25 -23.40 -5.99
N PRO A 279 3.96 -23.58 -7.12
CA PRO A 279 5.34 -23.12 -7.29
C PRO A 279 5.49 -21.61 -7.11
N LEU A 280 4.50 -20.82 -7.56
CA LEU A 280 4.54 -19.36 -7.44
C LEU A 280 4.47 -18.92 -5.97
N PHE A 281 3.61 -19.54 -5.17
CA PHE A 281 3.48 -19.21 -3.75
C PHE A 281 4.70 -19.70 -2.96
N SER A 282 5.22 -20.90 -3.25
CA SER A 282 6.45 -21.41 -2.66
C SER A 282 7.67 -20.51 -2.96
N LEU A 283 7.80 -20.02 -4.19
CA LEU A 283 8.85 -19.07 -4.56
C LEU A 283 8.74 -17.78 -3.74
N PHE A 284 7.51 -17.30 -3.50
CA PHE A 284 7.29 -16.12 -2.69
C PHE A 284 7.69 -16.34 -1.23
N LEU A 285 7.27 -17.44 -0.60
CA LEU A 285 7.67 -17.79 0.77
C LEU A 285 9.20 -17.86 0.91
N TRP A 286 9.87 -18.45 -0.07
CA TRP A 286 11.33 -18.51 -0.12
C TRP A 286 11.96 -17.11 -0.18
N ARG A 287 11.48 -16.22 -1.07
CA ARG A 287 11.97 -14.83 -1.17
C ARG A 287 11.81 -14.07 0.14
N VAL A 288 10.66 -14.18 0.80
CA VAL A 288 10.43 -13.55 2.11
C VAL A 288 11.37 -14.12 3.16
N SER A 289 11.61 -15.44 3.18
CA SER A 289 12.58 -16.06 4.08
C SER A 289 13.99 -15.48 3.89
N VAL A 290 14.43 -15.33 2.64
CA VAL A 290 15.72 -14.72 2.31
C VAL A 290 15.77 -13.26 2.80
N LEU A 291 14.74 -12.46 2.54
CA LEU A 291 14.68 -11.06 2.97
C LEU A 291 14.73 -10.94 4.51
N LEU A 292 13.93 -11.72 5.22
CA LEU A 292 13.91 -11.74 6.68
C LEU A 292 15.25 -12.16 7.29
N ASN A 293 15.94 -13.12 6.68
CA ASN A 293 17.26 -13.58 7.13
C ASN A 293 18.39 -12.63 6.74
N SER A 294 18.27 -11.92 5.62
CA SER A 294 19.27 -10.93 5.17
C SER A 294 19.37 -9.74 6.13
N ALA A 295 18.28 -9.37 6.79
CA ALA A 295 18.24 -8.34 7.84
C ALA A 295 19.06 -8.68 9.11
N GLN A 296 19.64 -9.89 9.23
CA GLN A 296 20.57 -10.26 10.31
C GLN A 296 22.05 -10.08 9.96
N ILE A 297 22.39 -9.87 8.68
CA ILE A 297 23.78 -9.75 8.25
C ILE A 297 24.20 -8.28 8.23
N GLN A 298 24.15 -7.61 9.39
CA GLN A 298 24.80 -6.31 9.63
C GLN A 298 25.27 -6.20 11.08
#